data_AF-A0A5J4N6X3-F1
#
_entry.id   AF-A0A5J4N6X3-F1
#
_cell.length_a   1.000
_cell.length_b   1.000
_cell.length_c   1.000
_cell.angle_alpha   90.00
_cell.angle_beta   90.00
_cell.angle_gamma   90.00
#
_symmetry.space_group_name_H-M   'P 1'
#
loop_
_entity.id
_entity.type
_entity.pdbx_description
1 polymer ?
#
loop_
_entity_poly.entity_id
_entity_poly.type
_entity_poly.pdbx_seq_one_letter_code
_entity_poly.pdbx_strand_id
1 'polypeptide(L)'
;MIVKQWILVTLLSVQCIPCRATISTADKTELLTLHNDLREALLACDYSDQEQPSSLPDLIWDTDLETKAQTLTDQCQCDSQSVADRSVASYDYVGQNVAAADNIT
;
A
#
# COMPACT_ATOMS: atom_id res chain seq x y z
N MET A 1 9.61 -57.52 26.80
CA MET A 1 9.12 -56.16 27.09
C MET A 1 9.82 -55.21 26.12
N ILE A 2 9.08 -54.52 25.25
CA ILE A 2 9.64 -53.50 24.34
C ILE A 2 8.80 -52.24 24.55
N VAL A 3 9.41 -51.20 25.09
CA VAL A 3 8.77 -49.91 25.31
C VAL A 3 8.70 -49.21 23.97
N LYS A 4 7.49 -48.93 23.48
CA LYS A 4 7.30 -48.27 22.18
C LYS A 4 7.53 -46.77 22.36
N GLN A 5 8.72 -46.31 22.00
CA GLN A 5 9.13 -44.90 22.10
C GLN A 5 8.24 -44.05 21.18
N TRP A 6 7.34 -43.26 21.76
CA TRP A 6 6.55 -42.28 21.00
C TRP A 6 7.42 -41.06 20.72
N ILE A 7 8.04 -41.01 19.54
CA ILE A 7 8.67 -39.79 19.05
C ILE A 7 7.54 -38.85 18.63
N LEU A 8 7.28 -37.83 19.45
CA LEU A 8 6.50 -36.66 19.00
C LEU A 8 7.31 -35.98 17.89
N VAL A 9 6.88 -36.20 16.64
CA VAL A 9 7.31 -35.34 15.54
C VAL A 9 6.53 -34.03 15.67
N THR A 10 7.06 -33.11 16.47
CA THR A 10 6.66 -31.71 16.39
C THR A 10 7.08 -31.20 15.02
N LEU A 11 6.12 -31.21 14.08
CA LEU A 11 6.17 -30.41 12.86
C LEU A 11 6.32 -28.96 13.29
N LEU A 12 7.56 -28.48 13.39
CA LEU A 12 7.86 -27.07 13.39
C LEU A 12 7.57 -26.58 11.97
N SER A 13 6.29 -26.39 11.66
CA SER A 13 5.89 -25.63 10.49
C SER A 13 6.50 -24.25 10.66
N VAL A 14 7.58 -24.00 9.91
CA VAL A 14 8.02 -22.65 9.59
C VAL A 14 6.90 -22.06 8.72
N GLN A 15 5.84 -21.63 9.39
CA GLN A 15 4.88 -20.73 8.82
C GLN A 15 5.68 -19.49 8.51
N CYS A 16 5.93 -19.29 7.22
CA CYS A 16 6.32 -18.00 6.70
C CYS A 16 5.19 -17.04 7.12
N ILE A 17 5.41 -16.34 8.23
CA ILE A 17 4.54 -15.23 8.61
C ILE A 17 4.71 -14.24 7.45
N PRO A 18 3.66 -13.94 6.67
CA PRO A 18 3.81 -12.99 5.59
C PRO A 18 4.32 -11.68 6.21
N CYS A 19 5.44 -11.18 5.70
CA CYS A 19 6.08 -9.97 6.20
C CYS A 19 5.19 -8.76 5.90
N ARG A 20 4.24 -8.49 6.81
CA ARG A 20 3.41 -7.29 6.80
C ARG A 20 4.29 -6.11 7.20
N ALA A 21 4.82 -5.41 6.21
CA ALA A 21 5.48 -4.14 6.42
C ALA A 21 4.42 -3.07 6.70
N THR A 22 4.55 -2.34 7.80
CA THR A 22 3.77 -1.12 8.06
C THR A 22 4.56 0.07 7.55
N ILE A 23 3.93 0.95 6.79
CA ILE A 23 4.55 2.19 6.32
C ILE A 23 4.94 3.12 7.49
N SER A 24 6.17 3.63 7.50
CA SER A 24 6.67 4.48 8.59
C SER A 24 6.20 5.93 8.44
N THR A 25 6.23 6.70 9.53
CA THR A 25 5.88 8.14 9.49
C THR A 25 6.77 8.94 8.54
N ALA A 26 8.03 8.53 8.36
CA ALA A 26 8.93 9.15 7.39
C ALA A 26 8.43 8.89 5.96
N ASP A 27 8.19 7.63 5.61
CA ASP A 27 7.71 7.24 4.27
C ASP A 27 6.34 7.87 3.94
N LYS A 28 5.43 7.99 4.92
CA LYS A 28 4.15 8.72 4.75
C LYS A 28 4.36 10.18 4.39
N THR A 29 5.33 10.82 5.05
CA THR A 29 5.68 12.22 4.82
C THR A 29 6.29 12.39 3.44
N GLU A 30 7.26 11.54 3.08
CA GLU A 30 7.91 11.53 1.78
C GLU A 30 6.93 11.28 0.63
N LEU A 31 6.06 10.27 0.74
CA LEU A 31 5.01 10.02 -0.25
C LEU A 31 4.06 11.22 -0.40
N LEU A 32 3.64 11.86 0.69
CA LEU A 32 2.74 13.02 0.63
C LEU A 32 3.43 14.22 -0.04
N THR A 33 4.69 14.50 0.32
CA THR A 33 5.50 15.54 -0.31
C THR A 33 5.65 15.28 -1.81
N LEU A 34 6.08 14.08 -2.23
CA LEU A 34 6.25 13.74 -3.65
C LEU A 34 4.96 13.89 -4.47
N HIS A 35 3.79 13.61 -3.88
CA HIS A 35 2.50 13.84 -4.56
C HIS A 35 2.16 15.33 -4.68
N ASN A 36 2.45 16.14 -3.67
CA ASN A 36 2.11 17.57 -3.68
C ASN A 36 3.11 18.38 -4.53
N ASP A 37 4.41 18.08 -4.46
CA ASP A 37 5.46 18.66 -5.31
C ASP A 37 5.11 18.50 -6.81
N LEU A 38 4.62 17.32 -7.21
CA LEU A 38 4.16 17.06 -8.58
C LEU A 38 2.92 17.90 -8.94
N ARG A 39 1.99 18.12 -8.01
CA ARG A 39 0.77 18.93 -8.23
C ARG A 39 1.12 20.40 -8.38
N GLU A 40 2.05 20.91 -7.58
CA GLU A 40 2.59 22.27 -7.71
C GLU A 40 3.31 22.46 -9.06
N ALA A 41 4.19 21.53 -9.45
CA ALA A 41 4.92 21.59 -10.72
C ALA A 41 3.98 21.55 -11.96
N LEU A 42 2.90 20.76 -11.89
CA LEU A 42 1.85 20.75 -12.93
C LEU A 42 1.08 22.08 -12.99
N LEU A 43 0.82 22.73 -11.84
CA LEU A 43 0.25 24.08 -11.80
C LEU A 43 1.22 25.15 -12.29
N ALA A 44 2.53 24.95 -12.15
CA ALA A 44 3.58 25.88 -12.57
C ALA A 44 3.89 25.85 -14.08
N CYS A 45 3.30 24.90 -14.84
CA CYS A 45 3.66 24.57 -16.23
C CYS A 45 5.08 24.00 -16.42
N ASP A 46 5.66 23.35 -15.40
CA ASP A 46 7.00 22.73 -15.51
C ASP A 46 7.03 21.48 -16.42
N TYR A 47 5.86 21.02 -16.89
CA TYR A 47 5.69 19.94 -17.87
C TYR A 47 5.12 20.48 -19.19
N SER A 48 5.99 20.75 -20.16
CA SER A 48 5.68 21.45 -21.43
C SER A 48 4.57 20.83 -22.29
N ASP A 49 4.30 19.54 -22.09
CA ASP A 49 3.46 18.73 -22.97
C ASP A 49 2.06 18.45 -22.37
N GLN A 50 1.76 19.03 -21.19
CA GLN A 50 0.47 18.88 -20.50
C GLN A 50 -0.29 20.21 -20.43
N GLU A 51 -1.61 20.16 -20.61
CA GLU A 51 -2.46 21.33 -20.39
C GLU A 51 -2.45 21.71 -18.91
N GLN A 52 -2.19 22.99 -18.63
CA GLN A 52 -2.15 23.51 -17.26
C GLN A 52 -3.53 23.34 -16.59
N PRO A 53 -3.64 22.60 -15.48
CA PRO A 53 -4.89 22.51 -14.73
C PRO A 53 -5.19 23.85 -14.06
N SER A 54 -6.47 24.25 -14.02
CA SER A 54 -6.87 25.51 -13.36
C SER A 54 -6.82 25.43 -11.82
N SER A 55 -6.76 24.23 -11.25
CA SER A 55 -6.59 24.00 -9.81
C SER A 55 -6.16 22.57 -9.52
N LEU A 56 -5.16 22.41 -8.63
CA LEU A 56 -4.76 21.15 -8.01
C LEU A 56 -4.40 21.45 -6.54
N PRO A 57 -5.37 21.49 -5.60
CA PRO A 57 -5.06 21.72 -4.19
C PRO A 57 -4.23 20.57 -3.60
N ASP A 58 -3.43 20.86 -2.58
CA ASP A 58 -2.64 19.86 -1.88
C ASP A 58 -3.48 18.69 -1.37
N LEU A 59 -2.90 17.49 -1.43
CA LEU A 59 -3.44 16.32 -0.77
C LEU A 59 -3.11 16.36 0.73
N ILE A 60 -3.95 15.69 1.51
CA ILE A 60 -3.72 15.38 2.91
C ILE A 60 -3.67 13.86 3.09
N TRP A 61 -2.98 13.40 4.13
CA TRP A 61 -2.96 11.98 4.47
C TRP A 61 -4.26 11.57 5.18
N ASP A 62 -4.92 10.53 4.67
CA ASP A 62 -6.14 9.95 5.25
C ASP A 62 -5.85 8.54 5.81
N THR A 63 -6.20 8.34 7.08
CA THR A 63 -5.89 7.09 7.81
C THR A 63 -6.81 5.92 7.47
N ASP A 64 -8.02 6.18 6.97
CA ASP A 64 -8.94 5.12 6.56
C ASP A 64 -8.50 4.57 5.19
N LEU A 65 -8.10 5.45 4.27
CA LEU A 65 -7.47 5.10 3.00
C LEU A 65 -6.15 4.32 3.21
N GLU A 66 -5.29 4.77 4.13
CA GLU A 66 -4.08 4.02 4.52
C GLU A 66 -4.43 2.62 5.02
N THR A 67 -5.34 2.51 6.00
CA THR A 67 -5.73 1.24 6.61
C THR A 67 -6.29 0.27 5.57
N LYS A 68 -7.09 0.78 4.62
CA LYS A 68 -7.61 0.00 3.51
C LYS A 68 -6.50 -0.43 2.57
N ALA A 69 -5.61 0.47 2.14
CA ALA A 69 -4.48 0.17 1.26
C ALA A 69 -3.55 -0.91 1.86
N GLN A 70 -3.18 -0.78 3.14
CA GLN A 70 -2.40 -1.81 3.86
C GLN A 70 -3.10 -3.16 3.86
N THR A 71 -4.41 -3.19 4.08
CA THR A 71 -5.22 -4.43 4.04
C THR A 71 -5.19 -5.11 2.67
N LEU A 72 -4.98 -4.36 1.58
CA LEU A 72 -4.84 -4.91 0.23
C LEU A 72 -3.43 -5.39 -0.06
N THR A 73 -2.41 -4.59 0.29
CA THR A 73 -1.00 -4.98 0.15
C THR A 73 -0.67 -6.24 0.95
N ASP A 74 -1.23 -6.39 2.15
CA ASP A 74 -1.12 -7.58 3.01
C ASP A 74 -1.63 -8.89 2.37
N GLN A 75 -2.40 -8.82 1.27
CA GLN A 75 -2.88 -9.98 0.53
C GLN A 75 -1.91 -10.44 -0.57
N CYS A 76 -0.89 -9.63 -0.88
CA CYS A 76 0.09 -9.87 -1.95
C CYS A 76 -0.55 -10.10 -3.34
N GLN A 77 -1.63 -9.37 -3.67
CA GLN A 77 -2.31 -9.44 -4.97
C GLN A 77 -2.54 -8.04 -5.56
N CYS A 78 -1.97 -7.79 -6.74
CA CYS A 78 -2.05 -6.49 -7.41
C CYS A 78 -3.32 -6.30 -8.26
N ASP A 79 -3.77 -7.35 -8.95
CA ASP A 79 -4.69 -7.21 -10.09
C ASP A 79 -6.15 -7.63 -9.79
N SER A 80 -6.45 -8.08 -8.57
CA SER A 80 -7.73 -8.73 -8.20
C SER A 80 -8.70 -7.86 -7.38
N GLN A 81 -8.37 -6.58 -7.16
CA GLN A 81 -9.09 -5.70 -6.23
C GLN A 81 -10.39 -5.13 -6.82
N SER A 82 -11.53 -5.34 -6.16
CA SER A 82 -12.80 -4.71 -6.55
C SER A 82 -12.93 -3.28 -5.99
N VAL A 83 -13.96 -2.55 -6.40
CA VAL A 83 -14.26 -1.21 -5.83
C VAL A 83 -14.53 -1.31 -4.32
N ALA A 84 -15.28 -2.32 -3.87
CA ALA A 84 -15.61 -2.51 -2.45
C ALA A 84 -14.37 -2.82 -1.59
N ASP A 85 -13.35 -3.43 -2.19
CA ASP A 85 -12.08 -3.76 -1.53
C ASP A 85 -11.23 -2.51 -1.27
N ARG A 86 -11.52 -1.37 -1.90
CA ARG A 86 -10.86 -0.08 -1.63
C ARG A 86 -11.79 1.02 -1.09
N SER A 87 -13.10 0.82 -1.05
CA SER A 87 -14.04 1.78 -0.46
C SER A 87 -13.84 1.98 1.06
N VAL A 88 -13.98 3.23 1.49
CA VAL A 88 -14.06 3.67 2.90
C VAL A 88 -15.31 4.56 3.08
N ALA A 89 -15.78 4.76 4.31
CA ALA A 89 -17.07 5.43 4.54
C ALA A 89 -17.09 6.93 4.16
N SER A 90 -15.93 7.59 4.13
CA SER A 90 -15.79 9.02 3.88
C SER A 90 -15.90 9.44 2.41
N TYR A 91 -15.86 8.48 1.47
CA TYR A 91 -15.78 8.76 0.02
C TYR A 91 -16.64 7.80 -0.81
N ASP A 92 -17.43 8.33 -1.74
CA ASP A 92 -18.24 7.52 -2.67
C ASP A 92 -17.39 6.66 -3.62
N TYR A 93 -16.18 7.13 -3.98
CA TYR A 93 -15.25 6.49 -4.94
C TYR A 93 -13.77 6.72 -4.56
N VAL A 94 -12.91 5.71 -4.79
CA VAL A 94 -11.49 5.58 -4.32
C VAL A 94 -10.54 6.80 -4.47
N GLY A 95 -9.53 6.86 -5.38
CA GLY A 95 -9.09 6.00 -6.50
C GLY A 95 -8.23 4.78 -6.13
N GLN A 96 -7.13 4.49 -6.85
CA GLN A 96 -6.03 3.57 -6.45
C GLN A 96 -4.87 3.64 -7.46
N ASN A 97 -3.63 3.71 -6.95
CA ASN A 97 -2.39 3.40 -7.68
C ASN A 97 -1.72 2.20 -6.97
N VAL A 98 -1.01 1.35 -7.72
CA VAL A 98 -0.24 0.21 -7.17
C VAL A 98 1.15 0.21 -7.79
N ALA A 99 2.17 -0.05 -6.97
CA ALA A 99 3.53 -0.31 -7.41
C ALA A 99 4.00 -1.64 -6.78
N ALA A 100 4.73 -2.44 -7.55
CA ALA A 100 5.28 -3.72 -7.12
C ALA A 100 6.72 -3.86 -7.62
N ALA A 101 7.56 -4.54 -6.83
CA ALA A 101 8.93 -4.86 -7.18
C ALA A 101 9.26 -6.27 -6.69
N ASP A 102 9.81 -7.10 -7.58
CA ASP A 102 10.22 -8.48 -7.24
C ASP A 102 11.45 -8.53 -6.32
N ASN A 103 12.18 -7.41 -6.22
CA ASN A 103 13.37 -7.29 -5.40
C ASN A 103 13.55 -5.84 -4.94
N ILE A 104 13.72 -5.63 -3.63
CA ILE A 104 14.03 -4.34 -3.00
C ILE A 104 15.46 -4.46 -2.45
N THR A 105 16.43 -4.13 -3.30
CA THR A 105 17.88 -4.16 -3.03
C THR A 105 18.39 -2.79 -2.59
#